data_AF-A0A7S3JJC2-F1
#
_entry.id   AF-A0A7S3JJC2-F1
#
_cell.length_a   1.000
_cell.length_b   1.000
_cell.length_c   1.000
_cell.angle_alpha   90.00
_cell.angle_beta   90.00
_cell.angle_gamma   90.00
#
_symmetry.space_group_name_H-M   'P 1'
#
loop_
_entity.id
_entity.type
_entity.pdbx_description
1 polymer ?
#
loop_
_entity_poly.entity_id
_entity_poly.type
_entity_poly.pdbx_seq_one_letter_code
_entity_poly.pdbx_strand_id
1 'polypeptide(L)'
;ASLFNGFLPGIWRNMCPQTEKNLVNWINHLKRRDAQYKEWEANREEPNAVWLSGLHIPESYLTALVQTTCRRKGIALDKATLYTDVTQMTSPDEVKKKPEDGC
;
A
#
# COMPACT_ATOMS: atom_id res chain seq x y z
N ALA A 1 -25.12 -12.27 13.65
CA ALA A 1 -24.86 -11.42 14.84
C ALA A 1 -23.64 -10.49 14.70
N SER A 2 -22.59 -10.84 13.93
CA SER A 2 -21.34 -10.05 13.88
C SER A 2 -21.53 -8.58 13.49
N LEU A 3 -22.30 -8.27 12.44
CA LEU A 3 -22.53 -6.89 12.00
C LEU A 3 -23.19 -6.02 13.08
N PHE A 4 -24.24 -6.55 13.72
CA PHE A 4 -24.95 -5.85 14.79
C PHE A 4 -24.04 -5.57 15.99
N ASN A 5 -23.13 -6.50 16.30
CA ASN A 5 -22.16 -6.36 17.37
C ASN A 5 -20.91 -5.54 16.97
N GLY A 6 -20.90 -4.91 15.79
CA GLY A 6 -19.77 -4.10 15.33
C GLY A 6 -18.52 -4.90 14.94
N PHE A 7 -18.67 -6.20 14.67
CA PHE A 7 -17.58 -7.08 14.23
C PHE A 7 -17.70 -7.42 12.75
N LEU A 8 -16.55 -7.65 12.13
CA LEU A 8 -16.50 -8.10 10.75
C LEU A 8 -17.05 -9.54 10.64
N PRO A 9 -17.99 -9.81 9.70
CA PRO A 9 -18.44 -11.17 9.43
C PRO A 9 -17.28 -12.07 8.98
N GLY A 10 -17.33 -13.35 9.37
CA GLY A 10 -16.28 -14.32 9.02
C GLY A 10 -16.00 -14.43 7.52
N ILE A 11 -17.07 -14.39 6.70
CA ILE A 11 -16.96 -14.45 5.24
C ILE A 11 -16.12 -13.28 4.70
N TRP A 12 -16.34 -12.07 5.20
CA TRP A 12 -15.58 -10.89 4.76
C TRP A 12 -14.14 -10.92 5.28
N ARG A 13 -13.95 -11.40 6.52
CA ARG A 13 -12.61 -11.56 7.11
C ARG A 13 -11.73 -12.51 6.30
N ASN A 14 -12.30 -13.57 5.72
CA ASN A 14 -11.56 -14.52 4.88
C ASN A 14 -11.16 -13.95 3.51
N MET A 15 -11.75 -12.83 3.08
CA MET A 15 -11.47 -12.19 1.80
C MET A 15 -10.56 -10.95 1.93
N CYS A 16 -10.16 -10.59 3.14
CA CYS A 16 -9.30 -9.44 3.39
C CYS A 16 -8.01 -9.84 4.11
N PRO A 17 -6.97 -9.00 4.06
CA PRO A 17 -5.81 -9.19 4.93
C PRO A 17 -6.22 -9.31 6.39
N GLN A 18 -5.41 -10.03 7.17
CA GLN A 18 -5.65 -10.20 8.60
C GLN A 18 -5.83 -8.84 9.28
N THR A 19 -6.88 -8.74 10.11
CA THR A 19 -7.29 -7.46 10.69
C THR A 19 -8.00 -7.63 12.01
N GLU A 20 -7.54 -6.84 13.00
CA GLU A 20 -8.16 -6.68 14.31
C GLU A 20 -9.10 -5.47 14.37
N LYS A 21 -9.40 -4.84 13.23
CA LYS A 21 -10.27 -3.67 13.18
C LYS A 21 -11.72 -4.07 13.45
N ASN A 22 -12.42 -3.26 14.26
CA ASN A 22 -13.87 -3.33 14.34
C ASN A 22 -14.51 -2.95 12.98
N LEU A 23 -15.81 -3.23 12.83
CA LEU A 23 -16.52 -3.04 11.58
C LEU A 23 -16.41 -1.62 11.03
N VAL A 24 -16.60 -0.59 11.88
CA VAL A 24 -16.56 0.81 11.46
C VAL A 24 -15.17 1.19 10.94
N ASN A 25 -14.12 0.85 11.69
CA ASN A 25 -12.74 1.13 11.31
C ASN A 25 -12.32 0.34 10.07
N TRP A 26 -12.82 -0.90 9.91
CA TRP A 26 -12.57 -1.71 8.73
C TRP A 26 -13.24 -1.12 7.48
N ILE A 27 -14.49 -0.66 7.58
CA ILE A 27 -15.19 -0.01 6.46
C ILE A 27 -14.45 1.27 6.04
N ASN A 28 -14.02 2.09 6.99
CA ASN A 28 -13.25 3.30 6.68
C ASN A 28 -11.92 2.98 6.00
N HIS A 29 -11.22 1.93 6.48
CA HIS A 29 -10.00 1.45 5.86
C HIS A 29 -10.24 0.93 4.44
N LEU A 30 -11.32 0.18 4.22
CA LEU A 30 -11.71 -0.34 2.91
C LEU A 30 -12.04 0.80 1.93
N LYS A 31 -12.81 1.80 2.37
CA LYS A 31 -13.14 2.98 1.55
C LYS A 31 -11.88 3.75 1.14
N ARG A 32 -10.93 3.95 2.07
CA ARG A 32 -9.66 4.62 1.75
C ARG A 32 -8.80 3.81 0.78
N ARG A 33 -8.77 2.48 0.93
CA ARG A 33 -8.12 1.56 -0.02
C ARG A 33 -8.72 1.65 -1.42
N ASP A 34 -10.05 1.62 -1.51
CA ASP A 34 -10.77 1.76 -2.79
C ASP A 34 -10.45 3.10 -3.46
N ALA A 35 -10.44 4.20 -2.69
CA ALA A 35 -10.06 5.52 -3.20
C ALA A 35 -8.63 5.53 -3.77
N GLN A 36 -7.65 4.96 -3.05
CA GLN A 36 -6.27 4.86 -3.54
C GLN A 36 -6.18 4.09 -4.87
N TYR A 37 -6.87 2.95 -5.00
CA TYR A 37 -6.82 2.17 -6.23
C TYR A 37 -7.49 2.88 -7.40
N LYS A 38 -8.61 3.57 -7.16
CA LYS A 38 -9.28 4.38 -8.19
C LYS A 38 -8.41 5.53 -8.66
N GLU A 39 -7.72 6.21 -7.74
CA GLU A 39 -6.79 7.28 -8.08
C GLU A 39 -5.62 6.75 -8.91
N TRP A 40 -5.03 5.63 -8.50
CA TRP A 40 -3.95 4.98 -9.23
C TRP A 40 -4.41 4.58 -10.65
N GLU A 41 -5.58 3.94 -10.77
CA GLU A 41 -6.15 3.58 -12.07
C GLU A 41 -6.41 4.81 -12.96
N ALA A 42 -6.98 5.87 -12.39
CA ALA A 42 -7.31 7.09 -13.12
C ALA A 42 -6.06 7.80 -13.68
N ASN A 43 -5.00 7.88 -12.87
CA ASN A 43 -3.75 8.54 -13.26
C ASN A 43 -2.90 7.69 -14.22
N ARG A 44 -3.12 6.36 -14.26
CA ARG A 44 -2.32 5.37 -15.01
C ARG A 44 -0.82 5.42 -14.70
N GLU A 45 -0.47 6.01 -13.58
CA GLU A 45 0.89 6.16 -13.08
C GLU A 45 0.90 5.85 -11.58
N GLU A 46 2.04 5.38 -11.09
CA GLU A 46 2.26 5.14 -9.68
C GLU A 46 2.19 6.45 -8.87
N PRO A 47 1.40 6.50 -7.78
CA PRO A 47 1.33 7.69 -6.94
C PRO A 47 2.68 8.09 -6.36
N ASN A 48 2.91 9.39 -6.18
CA ASN A 48 4.12 9.91 -5.52
C ASN A 48 4.27 9.43 -4.07
N ALA A 49 3.15 9.14 -3.40
CA ALA A 49 3.12 8.61 -2.05
C ALA A 49 2.07 7.50 -1.97
N VAL A 50 2.51 6.26 -1.71
CA VAL A 50 1.62 5.10 -1.62
C VAL A 50 1.35 4.78 -0.15
N TRP A 51 0.08 4.62 0.22
CA TRP A 51 -0.28 4.13 1.54
C TRP A 51 -0.10 2.61 1.58
N LEU A 52 1.08 2.16 2.00
CA LEU A 52 1.49 0.75 2.00
C LEU A 52 0.49 -0.16 2.74
N SER A 53 0.03 0.21 3.94
CA SER A 53 -0.95 -0.60 4.68
C SER A 53 -2.34 -0.64 4.00
N GLY A 54 -2.58 0.27 3.07
CA GLY A 54 -3.75 0.27 2.20
C GLY A 54 -3.71 -0.82 1.14
N LEU A 55 -2.54 -1.38 0.81
CA LEU A 55 -2.43 -2.46 -0.17
C LEU A 55 -2.98 -3.78 0.36
N HIS A 56 -3.32 -4.71 -0.55
CA HIS A 56 -3.72 -6.06 -0.14
C HIS A 56 -2.50 -6.89 0.27
N ILE A 57 -1.42 -6.80 -0.51
CA ILE A 57 -0.14 -7.49 -0.26
C ILE A 57 0.99 -6.47 -0.48
N PRO A 58 1.37 -5.70 0.56
CA PRO A 58 2.41 -4.68 0.44
C PRO A 58 3.77 -5.25 0.00
N GLU A 59 4.09 -6.49 0.38
CA GLU A 59 5.35 -7.16 0.09
C GLU A 59 5.56 -7.38 -1.42
N SER A 60 4.48 -7.70 -2.14
CA SER A 60 4.51 -7.87 -3.59
C SER A 60 4.86 -6.56 -4.29
N TYR A 61 4.35 -5.44 -3.79
CA TYR A 61 4.65 -4.12 -4.30
C TYR A 61 6.12 -3.73 -4.06
N LEU A 62 6.61 -3.91 -2.83
CA LEU A 62 8.02 -3.67 -2.51
C LEU A 62 8.96 -4.56 -3.35
N THR A 63 8.59 -5.82 -3.56
CA THR A 63 9.35 -6.73 -4.43
C THR A 63 9.37 -6.23 -5.88
N ALA A 64 8.24 -5.77 -6.41
CA ALA A 64 8.16 -5.20 -7.75
C ALA A 64 9.01 -3.93 -7.90
N LEU A 65 9.06 -3.08 -6.87
CA LEU A 65 9.95 -1.91 -6.84
C LEU A 65 11.42 -2.28 -6.92
N VAL A 66 11.84 -3.26 -6.11
CA VAL A 66 13.23 -3.78 -6.14
C VAL A 66 13.54 -4.35 -7.52
N GLN A 67 12.67 -5.19 -8.06
CA GLN A 67 12.87 -5.80 -9.38
C GLN A 67 12.96 -4.75 -10.49
N THR A 68 12.08 -3.74 -10.48
CA THR A 68 12.07 -2.65 -11.47
C THR A 68 13.34 -1.82 -11.39
N THR A 69 13.79 -1.51 -10.18
CA THR A 69 15.04 -0.79 -9.92
C THR A 69 16.26 -1.59 -10.37
N CYS A 70 16.32 -2.88 -10.03
CA CYS A 70 17.40 -3.79 -10.44
C CYS A 70 17.51 -3.88 -11.97
N ARG A 71 16.38 -4.03 -12.66
CA ARG A 71 16.32 -4.06 -14.13
C ARG A 71 16.84 -2.76 -14.74
N ARG A 72 16.42 -1.61 -14.21
CA ARG A 72 16.90 -0.29 -14.67
C ARG A 72 18.40 -0.09 -14.46
N LYS A 73 18.94 -0.57 -13.33
CA LYS A 73 20.36 -0.42 -12.98
C LYS A 73 21.27 -1.54 -13.49
N GLY A 74 20.71 -2.62 -14.05
CA GLY A 74 21.49 -3.80 -14.44
C GLY A 74 22.11 -4.56 -13.26
N ILE A 75 21.52 -4.44 -12.06
CA ILE A 75 22.02 -5.10 -10.83
C ILE A 75 21.27 -6.43 -10.66
N ALA A 76 22.00 -7.46 -10.23
CA ALA A 76 21.41 -8.76 -9.92
C ALA A 76 20.56 -8.68 -8.64
N LEU A 77 19.40 -9.34 -8.62
CA LEU A 77 18.40 -9.20 -7.55
C LEU A 77 18.94 -9.62 -6.17
N ASP A 78 19.84 -10.61 -6.14
CA ASP A 78 20.54 -11.12 -4.95
C ASP A 78 21.49 -10.08 -4.32
N LYS A 79 21.85 -9.02 -5.07
CA LYS A 79 22.69 -7.93 -4.60
C LYS A 79 21.90 -6.69 -4.19
N ALA A 80 20.57 -6.73 -4.28
CA ALA A 80 19.70 -5.62 -3.89
C ALA A 80 19.19 -5.80 -2.46
N THR A 81 19.02 -4.68 -1.76
CA THR A 81 18.45 -4.64 -0.41
C THR A 81 17.56 -3.40 -0.29
N LEU A 82 16.43 -3.55 0.39
CA LEU A 82 15.55 -2.44 0.72
C LEU A 82 16.09 -1.70 1.94
N TYR A 83 16.04 -0.38 1.87
CA TYR A 83 16.33 0.51 2.98
C TYR A 83 15.18 1.51 3.13
N THR A 84 15.00 2.05 4.32
CA THR A 84 13.91 2.97 4.64
C THR A 84 14.46 4.12 5.45
N ASP A 85 14.19 5.34 5.00
CA ASP A 85 14.46 6.57 5.74
C ASP A 85 13.17 7.19 6.24
N VAL A 86 13.24 7.78 7.43
CA VAL A 86 12.13 8.55 8.00
C VAL A 86 12.28 10.00 7.57
N THR A 87 11.27 10.53 6.89
CA THR A 87 11.25 11.93 6.43
C THR A 87 10.59 12.85 7.45
N GLN A 88 10.78 14.17 7.29
CA GLN A 88 10.05 15.19 8.06
C GLN A 88 8.68 15.53 7.45
N MET A 89 8.36 14.97 6.27
CA MET A 89 7.08 15.21 5.60
C MET A 89 5.96 14.54 6.38
N THR A 90 4.86 15.25 6.59
CA THR A 90 3.74 14.77 7.42
C THR A 90 2.48 14.48 6.62
N SER A 91 2.34 15.09 5.45
CA SER A 91 1.26 14.86 4.50
C SER A 91 1.78 14.29 3.18
N PRO A 92 1.05 13.36 2.54
CA PRO A 92 1.38 12.89 1.18
C PRO A 92 1.45 14.02 0.15
N ASP A 93 0.71 15.12 0.34
CA ASP A 93 0.71 16.27 -0.57
C ASP A 93 2.05 17.03 -0.59
N GLU A 94 2.88 16.84 0.44
CA GLU A 94 4.23 17.40 0.50
C GLU A 94 5.18 16.66 -0.47
N VAL A 95 4.85 15.43 -0.87
CA VAL A 95 5.64 14.60 -1.80
C VAL A 95 5.33 15.01 -3.24
N LYS A 96 5.98 16.08 -3.69
CA LYS A 96 5.75 16.66 -5.02
C LYS A 96 6.34 15.86 -6.18
N LYS A 97 7.33 15.01 -5.91
CA LYS A 97 8.04 14.25 -6.92
C LYS A 97 8.36 12.85 -6.39
N LYS A 98 8.14 11.85 -7.24
CA LYS A 98 8.56 10.48 -7.00
C LYS A 98 10.07 10.39 -6.79
N PRO A 99 10.54 9.55 -5.84
CA PRO A 99 11.97 9.27 -5.70
C PRO A 99 12.55 8.63 -6.97
N GLU A 100 13.87 8.75 -7.15
CA GLU A 100 14.57 8.14 -8.29
C GLU A 100 14.44 6.60 -8.25
N ASP A 101 14.62 6.01 -7.08
CA ASP A 101 14.46 4.59 -6.80
C ASP A 101 13.45 4.38 -5.66
N GLY A 102 12.59 3.38 -5.78
CA GLY A 102 11.58 3.06 -4.77
C GLY A 102 10.30 3.85 -4.92
N CYS A 103 9.69 4.18 -3.77
CA CYS A 103 8.41 4.86 -3.62
C CYS A 103 8.45 5.85 -2.46
#